data_AF-A0A2L2YTV9-F1
#
_entry.id   AF-A0A2L2YTV9-F1
#
_cell.length_a   1.000
_cell.length_b   1.000
_cell.length_c   1.000
_cell.angle_alpha   90.00
_cell.angle_beta   90.00
_cell.angle_gamma   90.00
#
_symmetry.space_group_name_H-M   'P 1'
#
loop_
_entity.id
_entity.type
_entity.pdbx_description
1 polymer ?
#
loop_
_entity_poly.entity_id
_entity_poly.type
_entity_poly.pdbx_seq_one_letter_code
_entity_poly.pdbx_strand_id
1 'polypeptide(L)'
;TCDYLPNSCSPDLCSLLLSILSKDGLKSGLPSVTGLLQHQFFVHSSNGTEKVHLKVSSQLKESLKNMKELTQKRLKEDQKMIRHSKRISKVQAQLSCDEEKKKRSKEKRKINTELVNSTSSGERSHTPSTPSVSEIDQPLTPVSPPPPPPPPLPPPFFGDQNPIQSVQNGKPPSPMPVETGGGRTALLSSIQVFIKGALKK
;
A
#
# COMPACT_ATOMS: atom_id res chain seq x y z
N THR A 1 -33.40 21.97 -3.40
CA THR A 1 -33.62 23.34 -2.90
C THR A 1 -34.81 23.35 -1.96
N CYS A 2 -34.70 23.99 -0.82
CA CYS A 2 -35.80 24.15 0.13
C CYS A 2 -36.58 25.43 -0.20
N ASP A 3 -37.54 25.32 -1.13
CA ASP A 3 -38.45 26.44 -1.47
C ASP A 3 -39.82 26.29 -0.79
N TYR A 4 -40.13 25.09 -0.27
CA TYR A 4 -41.38 24.77 0.41
C TYR A 4 -41.07 24.18 1.77
N LEU A 5 -41.46 24.90 2.82
CA LEU A 5 -41.30 24.48 4.20
C LEU A 5 -42.68 24.18 4.80
N PRO A 6 -42.79 23.20 5.70
CA PRO A 6 -44.05 22.91 6.39
C PRO A 6 -44.57 24.11 7.18
N ASN A 7 -45.89 24.33 7.18
CA ASN A 7 -46.54 25.39 7.96
C ASN A 7 -46.42 25.18 9.49
N SER A 8 -45.93 24.01 9.92
CA SER A 8 -45.63 23.71 11.33
C SER A 8 -44.28 24.27 11.81
N CYS A 9 -43.44 24.77 10.91
CA CYS A 9 -42.16 25.37 11.27
C CYS A 9 -42.33 26.82 11.77
N SER A 10 -41.54 27.20 12.78
CA SER A 10 -41.51 28.59 13.28
C SER A 10 -41.15 29.57 12.14
N PRO A 11 -41.80 30.75 12.06
CA PRO A 11 -41.53 31.74 11.02
C PRO A 11 -40.06 32.17 10.96
N ASP A 12 -39.39 32.28 12.12
CA ASP A 12 -37.97 32.64 12.18
C ASP A 12 -37.08 31.53 11.61
N LEU A 13 -37.41 30.27 11.88
CA LEU A 13 -36.70 29.13 11.32
C LEU A 13 -36.92 29.06 9.80
N CYS A 14 -38.14 29.34 9.34
CA CYS A 14 -38.45 29.36 7.92
C CYS A 14 -37.65 30.43 7.17
N SER A 15 -37.63 31.67 7.70
CA SER A 15 -36.83 32.76 7.14
C SER A 15 -35.34 32.40 7.04
N LEU A 16 -34.80 31.80 8.11
CA LEU A 16 -33.42 31.37 8.16
C LEU A 16 -33.11 30.31 7.10
N LEU A 17 -33.93 29.26 7.01
CA LEU A 17 -33.74 28.16 6.07
C LEU A 17 -33.88 28.62 4.62
N LEU A 18 -34.83 29.51 4.32
CA LEU A 18 -34.97 30.09 2.98
C LEU A 18 -33.75 30.93 2.59
N SER A 19 -33.20 31.71 3.52
CA SER A 19 -31.98 32.50 3.29
C SER A 19 -30.76 31.64 2.95
N ILE A 20 -30.65 30.42 3.50
CA ILE A 20 -29.48 29.55 3.34
C ILE A 20 -29.68 28.49 2.22
N LEU A 21 -30.90 27.97 2.06
CA LEU A 21 -31.19 26.76 1.28
C LEU A 21 -32.11 26.97 0.08
N SER A 22 -32.70 28.16 -0.08
CA SER A 22 -33.47 28.51 -1.29
C SER A 22 -32.54 28.75 -2.48
N LYS A 23 -33.08 28.61 -3.69
CA LYS A 23 -32.35 28.84 -4.95
C LYS A 23 -31.76 30.24 -4.98
N ASP A 24 -32.50 31.22 -4.46
CA ASP A 24 -32.06 32.61 -4.48
C ASP A 24 -31.06 32.91 -3.36
N GLY A 25 -31.24 32.29 -2.18
CA GLY A 25 -30.25 32.36 -1.09
C GLY A 25 -28.88 31.81 -1.48
N LEU A 26 -28.85 30.71 -2.23
CA LEU A 26 -27.61 30.13 -2.73
C LEU A 26 -26.92 31.00 -3.81
N LYS A 27 -27.66 31.85 -4.54
CA LYS A 27 -27.10 32.79 -5.51
C LYS A 27 -26.53 34.04 -4.86
N SER A 28 -27.15 34.53 -3.80
CA SER A 28 -26.66 35.70 -3.03
C SER A 28 -25.44 35.40 -2.16
N GLY A 29 -25.05 34.12 -2.06
CA GLY A 29 -24.01 33.66 -1.15
C GLY A 29 -24.55 33.33 0.23
N LEU A 30 -23.86 32.44 0.94
CA LEU A 30 -24.27 32.03 2.29
C LEU A 30 -24.10 33.19 3.28
N PRO A 31 -25.06 33.40 4.20
CA PRO A 31 -24.91 34.42 5.25
C PRO A 31 -23.69 34.12 6.12
N SER A 32 -22.99 35.17 6.55
CA SER A 32 -21.86 35.04 7.47
C SER A 32 -22.31 34.50 8.83
N VAL A 33 -21.38 33.92 9.60
CA VAL A 33 -21.67 33.43 10.96
C VAL A 33 -22.22 34.55 11.85
N THR A 34 -21.69 35.76 11.73
CA THR A 34 -22.20 36.92 12.48
C THR A 34 -23.61 37.32 12.05
N GLY A 35 -23.90 37.29 10.74
CA GLY A 35 -25.24 37.56 10.22
C GLY A 35 -26.26 36.50 10.66
N LEU A 36 -25.85 35.24 10.72
CA LEU A 36 -26.64 34.14 11.28
C LEU A 36 -26.95 34.38 12.76
N LEU A 37 -25.93 34.72 13.58
CA LEU A 37 -26.12 34.98 15.01
C LEU A 37 -27.02 36.19 15.30
N GLN A 38 -27.07 37.16 14.38
CA GLN A 38 -27.97 38.31 14.44
C GLN A 38 -29.40 38.02 13.95
N HIS A 39 -29.64 36.87 13.33
CA HIS A 39 -30.97 36.48 12.88
C HIS A 39 -31.89 36.22 14.08
N GLN A 40 -33.17 36.60 13.99
CA GLN A 40 -34.15 36.51 15.09
C GLN A 40 -34.20 35.12 15.73
N PHE A 41 -34.09 34.07 14.90
CA PHE A 41 -33.98 32.68 15.34
C PHE A 41 -32.86 32.44 16.38
N PHE A 42 -31.70 33.07 16.24
CA PHE A 42 -30.53 32.86 17.09
C PHE A 42 -30.36 33.91 18.19
N VAL A 43 -30.90 35.12 18.01
CA VAL A 43 -30.81 36.22 18.99
C VAL A 43 -31.36 35.80 20.35
N HIS A 44 -32.47 35.07 20.38
CA HIS A 44 -33.08 34.58 21.63
C HIS A 44 -32.37 33.38 22.25
N SER A 45 -31.51 32.69 21.49
CA SER A 45 -30.67 31.58 21.99
C SER A 45 -29.29 32.06 22.44
N SER A 46 -28.94 33.34 22.19
CA SER A 46 -27.64 33.93 22.50
C SER A 46 -27.52 34.46 23.94
N ASN A 47 -28.37 34.00 24.86
CA ASN A 47 -28.32 34.34 26.28
C ASN A 47 -27.09 33.68 26.93
N GLY A 48 -25.91 34.25 26.67
CA GLY A 48 -24.63 33.78 27.18
C GLY A 48 -24.00 32.74 26.27
N THR A 49 -23.02 33.16 25.47
CA THR A 49 -21.99 32.26 24.95
C THR A 49 -21.16 31.76 26.14
N GLU A 50 -21.72 30.84 26.93
CA GLU A 50 -20.90 30.04 27.83
C GLU A 50 -19.88 29.35 26.93
N LYS A 51 -18.61 29.67 27.12
CA LYS A 51 -17.53 29.07 26.33
C LYS A 51 -17.71 27.56 26.46
N VAL A 52 -18.14 26.88 25.40
CA VAL A 52 -18.29 25.43 25.44
C VAL A 52 -16.90 24.86 25.66
N HIS A 53 -16.62 24.50 26.91
CA HIS A 53 -15.33 23.95 27.30
C HIS A 53 -15.30 22.51 26.80
N LEU A 54 -14.69 22.30 25.63
CA LEU A 54 -14.46 20.96 25.11
C LEU A 54 -13.45 20.23 26.02
N LYS A 55 -13.98 19.47 26.98
CA LYS A 55 -13.16 18.68 27.91
C LYS A 55 -12.76 17.37 27.24
N VAL A 56 -11.55 17.35 26.69
CA VAL A 56 -10.95 16.13 26.14
C VAL A 56 -10.46 15.26 27.30
N SER A 57 -10.99 14.04 27.44
CA SER A 57 -10.58 13.09 28.48
C SER A 57 -9.09 12.74 28.36
N SER A 58 -8.43 12.45 29.47
CA SER A 58 -7.02 12.00 29.48
C SER A 58 -6.83 10.74 28.64
N GLN A 59 -7.78 9.80 28.74
CA GLN A 59 -7.79 8.57 27.95
C GLN A 59 -7.77 8.84 26.43
N LEU A 60 -8.56 9.80 25.95
CA LEU A 60 -8.57 10.17 24.53
C LEU A 60 -7.24 10.82 24.11
N LYS A 61 -6.66 11.68 24.95
CA LYS A 61 -5.34 12.28 24.70
C LYS A 61 -4.24 11.22 24.59
N GLU A 62 -4.24 10.25 25.50
CA GLU A 62 -3.27 9.16 25.50
C GLU A 62 -3.47 8.21 24.32
N SER A 63 -4.72 7.85 24.00
CA SER A 63 -5.04 7.05 22.83
C SER A 63 -4.56 7.72 21.54
N LEU A 64 -4.77 9.02 21.38
CA LEU A 64 -4.29 9.78 20.23
C LEU A 64 -2.76 9.79 20.16
N LYS A 65 -2.08 9.96 21.30
CA LYS A 65 -0.61 9.91 21.39
C LYS A 65 -0.08 8.53 20.97
N ASN A 66 -0.68 7.46 21.46
CA ASN A 66 -0.31 6.08 21.13
C ASN A 66 -0.56 5.78 19.65
N MET A 67 -1.69 6.22 19.11
CA MET A 67 -2.03 6.05 17.69
C MET A 67 -1.00 6.75 16.80
N LYS A 68 -0.63 7.98 17.14
CA LYS A 68 0.44 8.72 16.44
C LYS A 68 1.76 7.95 16.46
N GLU A 69 2.17 7.43 17.60
CA GLU A 69 3.41 6.66 17.73
C GLU A 69 3.37 5.36 16.92
N LEU A 70 2.26 4.63 16.98
CA LEU A 70 2.05 3.40 16.22
C LEU A 70 2.14 3.65 14.71
N THR A 71 1.43 4.68 14.21
CA THR A 71 1.48 5.07 12.80
C THR A 71 2.90 5.46 12.38
N GLN A 72 3.61 6.23 13.21
CA GLN A 72 4.98 6.63 12.92
C GLN A 72 5.93 5.43 12.89
N LYS A 73 5.76 4.46 13.80
CA LYS A 73 6.54 3.22 13.84
C LYS A 73 6.31 2.41 12.57
N ARG A 74 5.04 2.14 12.23
CA ARG A 74 4.67 1.42 11.00
C ARG A 74 5.28 2.08 9.76
N LEU A 75 5.17 3.40 9.63
CA LEU A 75 5.71 4.12 8.48
C LEU A 75 7.24 3.96 8.35
N LYS A 76 7.97 3.96 9.47
CA LYS A 76 9.43 3.71 9.46
C LYS A 76 9.76 2.29 9.00
N GLU A 77 8.96 1.31 9.41
CA GLU A 77 9.11 -0.10 9.00
C GLU A 77 8.82 -0.28 7.51
N ASP A 78 7.72 0.28 7.02
CA ASP A 78 7.35 0.29 5.60
C ASP A 78 8.47 0.93 4.76
N GLN A 79 9.02 2.06 5.23
CA GLN A 79 10.12 2.72 4.55
C GLN A 79 11.39 1.85 4.48
N LYS A 80 11.70 1.09 5.54
CA LYS A 80 12.82 0.13 5.55
C LYS A 80 12.57 -1.00 4.55
N MET A 81 11.35 -1.53 4.50
CA MET A 81 10.96 -2.59 3.55
C MET A 81 11.13 -2.11 2.11
N ILE A 82 10.65 -0.91 1.78
CA ILE A 82 10.79 -0.32 0.43
C ILE A 82 12.26 -0.17 0.06
N ARG A 83 13.11 0.34 0.97
CA ARG A 83 14.55 0.49 0.70
C ARG A 83 15.22 -0.87 0.47
N HIS A 84 14.86 -1.87 1.27
CA HIS A 84 15.38 -3.21 1.12
C HIS A 84 14.96 -3.83 -0.22
N SER A 85 13.66 -3.78 -0.54
CA SER A 85 13.12 -4.25 -1.82
C SER A 85 13.83 -3.59 -3.00
N LYS A 86 13.97 -2.26 -3.02
CA LYS A 86 14.71 -1.54 -4.07
C LYS A 86 16.15 -2.00 -4.22
N ARG A 87 16.84 -2.27 -3.11
CA ARG A 87 18.22 -2.80 -3.15
C ARG A 87 18.26 -4.18 -3.80
N ILE A 88 17.36 -5.08 -3.40
CA ILE A 88 17.27 -6.43 -3.96
C ILE A 88 16.95 -6.38 -5.45
N SER A 89 15.95 -5.60 -5.87
CA SER A 89 15.59 -5.45 -7.27
C SER A 89 16.75 -4.92 -8.12
N LYS A 90 17.54 -3.97 -7.60
CA LYS A 90 18.73 -3.46 -8.30
C LYS A 90 19.80 -4.56 -8.47
N VAL A 91 20.04 -5.36 -7.44
CA VAL A 91 21.01 -6.47 -7.51
C VAL A 91 20.54 -7.54 -8.50
N GLN A 92 19.25 -7.90 -8.47
CA GLN A 92 18.67 -8.85 -9.41
C GLN A 92 18.80 -8.37 -10.86
N ALA A 93 18.48 -7.10 -11.14
CA ALA A 93 18.62 -6.52 -12.47
C ALA A 93 20.07 -6.56 -12.98
N GLN A 94 21.04 -6.29 -12.10
CA GLN A 94 22.47 -6.38 -12.44
C GLN A 94 22.85 -7.81 -12.82
N LEU A 95 22.47 -8.80 -12.01
CA LEU A 95 22.75 -10.21 -12.28
C LEU A 95 22.09 -10.68 -13.58
N SER A 96 20.84 -10.30 -13.83
CA SER A 96 20.15 -10.61 -15.08
C SER A 96 20.84 -9.99 -16.29
N CYS A 97 21.34 -8.75 -16.18
CA CYS A 97 22.09 -8.08 -17.25
C CYS A 97 23.43 -8.77 -17.54
N ASP A 98 24.15 -9.21 -16.51
CA ASP A 98 25.43 -9.88 -16.66
C ASP A 98 25.29 -11.25 -17.31
N GLU A 99 24.24 -12.00 -16.96
CA GLU A 99 23.92 -13.29 -17.60
C GLU A 99 23.53 -13.12 -19.08
N GLU A 100 22.73 -12.09 -19.41
CA GLU A 100 22.38 -11.76 -20.79
C GLU A 100 23.60 -11.36 -21.64
N LYS A 101 24.51 -10.54 -21.08
CA LYS A 101 25.77 -10.18 -21.75
C LYS A 101 26.66 -11.41 -22.00
N LYS A 102 26.75 -12.30 -21.01
CA LYS A 102 27.51 -13.55 -21.12
C LYS A 102 26.93 -14.48 -22.19
N LYS A 103 25.60 -14.60 -22.26
CA LYS A 103 24.91 -15.38 -23.31
C LYS A 103 25.21 -14.82 -24.71
N ARG A 104 25.02 -13.51 -24.91
CA ARG A 104 25.33 -12.85 -26.19
C ARG A 104 26.81 -12.96 -26.59
N SER A 105 27.73 -12.89 -25.63
CA SER A 105 29.17 -13.06 -25.89
C SER A 105 29.50 -14.48 -26.35
N LYS A 106 28.92 -15.50 -25.72
CA LYS A 106 29.09 -16.90 -26.14
C LYS A 106 28.51 -17.14 -27.54
N GLU A 107 27.34 -16.59 -27.83
CA GLU A 107 26.70 -16.70 -29.14
C GLU A 107 27.55 -16.06 -30.26
N LYS A 108 28.07 -14.86 -30.02
CA LYS A 108 29.00 -14.20 -30.97
C LYS A 108 30.27 -15.00 -31.22
N ARG A 109 30.83 -15.64 -30.19
CA ARG A 109 32.00 -16.52 -30.34
C ARG A 109 31.66 -17.74 -31.19
N LYS A 110 30.50 -18.38 -30.96
CA LYS A 110 30.04 -19.52 -31.77
C LYS A 110 29.90 -19.13 -33.25
N ILE A 111 29.24 -18.01 -33.54
CA ILE A 111 29.07 -17.49 -34.91
C ILE A 111 30.43 -17.16 -35.55
N ASN A 112 31.35 -16.54 -34.81
CA ASN A 112 32.68 -16.23 -35.32
C ASN A 112 33.50 -17.51 -35.61
N THR A 113 33.42 -18.51 -34.74
CA THR A 113 34.07 -19.80 -34.98
C THR A 113 33.48 -20.54 -36.18
N GLU A 114 32.16 -20.52 -36.36
CA GLU A 114 31.53 -21.07 -37.58
C GLU A 114 31.97 -20.32 -38.84
N LEU A 115 31.99 -18.98 -38.82
CA LEU A 115 32.44 -18.17 -39.96
C LEU A 115 33.91 -18.45 -40.30
N VAL A 116 34.79 -18.55 -39.30
CA VAL A 116 36.22 -18.87 -39.50
C VAL A 116 36.40 -20.30 -40.04
N ASN A 117 35.59 -21.25 -39.58
CA ASN A 117 35.62 -22.64 -40.08
C ASN A 117 35.01 -22.78 -41.48
N SER A 118 34.10 -21.88 -41.88
CA SER A 118 33.60 -21.77 -43.25
C SER A 118 34.60 -21.10 -44.20
N THR A 119 35.54 -20.29 -43.70
CA THR A 119 36.58 -19.64 -44.52
C THR A 119 37.86 -20.47 -44.72
N SER A 120 37.98 -21.66 -44.11
CA SER A 120 39.13 -22.56 -44.30
C SER A 120 38.89 -23.70 -45.31
N SER A 121 37.71 -23.75 -45.96
CA SER A 121 37.49 -24.58 -47.15
C SER A 121 37.53 -23.72 -48.40
N GLY A 122 38.51 -24.03 -49.26
CA GLY A 122 38.85 -23.26 -50.45
C GLY A 122 37.76 -23.17 -51.51
N GLU A 123 37.92 -22.13 -52.35
CA GLU A 123 37.49 -21.99 -53.74
C GLU A 123 36.18 -22.68 -54.19
N ARG A 124 35.12 -21.88 -54.40
CA ARG A 124 34.66 -21.57 -55.76
C ARG A 124 33.60 -20.47 -55.76
N SER A 125 33.79 -19.54 -56.70
CA SER A 125 32.87 -18.54 -57.22
C SER A 125 31.40 -18.98 -57.20
N HIS A 126 30.47 -18.06 -56.91
CA HIS A 126 29.31 -17.74 -57.77
C HIS A 126 28.64 -16.45 -57.26
N THR A 127 28.88 -15.36 -58.01
CA THR A 127 27.99 -14.23 -58.38
C THR A 127 26.96 -13.65 -57.38
N PRO A 128 26.90 -12.31 -57.22
CA PRO A 128 25.86 -11.63 -56.45
C PRO A 128 24.59 -11.44 -57.29
N SER A 129 23.45 -11.90 -56.79
CA SER A 129 22.13 -11.50 -57.30
C SER A 129 21.45 -10.60 -56.28
N THR A 130 21.35 -9.32 -56.63
CA THR A 130 20.44 -8.33 -56.03
C THR A 130 19.35 -8.00 -57.06
N PRO A 131 18.26 -7.30 -56.70
CA PRO A 131 17.17 -7.68 -55.80
C PRO A 131 15.81 -7.63 -56.56
N SER A 132 14.76 -8.31 -56.09
CA SER A 132 13.41 -8.03 -56.59
C SER A 132 12.34 -8.30 -55.52
N VAL A 133 11.79 -7.20 -55.02
CA VAL A 133 10.36 -6.93 -54.78
C VAL A 133 9.53 -7.94 -53.97
N SER A 134 9.22 -7.46 -52.76
CA SER A 134 7.88 -7.39 -52.13
C SER A 134 7.06 -8.67 -52.01
N GLU A 135 6.88 -9.12 -50.76
CA GLU A 135 5.53 -9.37 -50.26
C GLU A 135 5.46 -9.11 -48.75
N ILE A 136 4.36 -8.45 -48.39
CA ILE A 136 4.02 -7.96 -47.06
C ILE A 136 3.47 -9.15 -46.28
N ASP A 137 4.12 -9.56 -45.20
CA ASP A 137 3.44 -10.37 -44.19
C ASP A 137 3.72 -9.85 -42.79
N GLN A 138 2.63 -9.51 -42.13
CA GLN A 138 2.54 -8.83 -40.85
C GLN A 138 3.02 -9.77 -39.73
N PRO A 139 3.88 -9.33 -38.79
CA PRO A 139 4.13 -10.11 -37.60
C PRO A 139 2.95 -9.93 -36.63
N LEU A 140 2.23 -11.03 -36.44
CA LEU A 140 1.23 -11.26 -35.40
C LEU A 140 1.66 -10.62 -34.07
N THR A 141 0.81 -9.73 -33.57
CA THR A 141 0.89 -9.19 -32.21
C THR A 141 0.91 -10.32 -31.19
N PRO A 142 1.85 -10.38 -30.23
CA PRO A 142 1.78 -11.35 -29.15
C PRO A 142 0.57 -11.00 -28.28
N VAL A 143 -0.41 -11.90 -28.23
CA VAL A 143 -1.54 -11.81 -27.31
C VAL A 143 -0.99 -11.91 -25.87
N SER A 144 -1.17 -10.84 -25.10
CA SER A 144 -0.86 -10.80 -23.67
C SER A 144 -1.60 -11.91 -22.90
N PRO A 145 -0.96 -12.60 -21.95
CA PRO A 145 -1.67 -13.54 -21.07
C PRO A 145 -2.70 -12.79 -20.22
N PRO A 146 -3.84 -13.43 -19.86
CA PRO A 146 -4.85 -12.80 -19.03
C PRO A 146 -4.28 -12.43 -17.65
N PRO A 147 -4.78 -11.35 -17.02
CA PRO A 147 -4.31 -10.94 -15.70
C PRO A 147 -4.61 -12.02 -14.65
N PRO A 148 -3.75 -12.15 -13.60
CA PRO A 148 -3.98 -13.09 -12.52
C PRO A 148 -5.28 -12.76 -11.77
N PRO A 149 -5.98 -13.78 -11.21
CA PRO A 149 -7.21 -13.57 -10.46
C PRO A 149 -6.97 -12.70 -9.22
N PRO A 150 -7.95 -11.88 -8.82
CA PRO A 150 -7.84 -11.04 -7.64
C PRO A 150 -7.71 -11.90 -6.36
N PRO A 151 -7.00 -11.40 -5.33
CA PRO A 151 -6.90 -12.10 -4.05
C PRO A 151 -8.28 -12.24 -3.38
N PRO A 152 -8.52 -13.31 -2.63
CA PRO A 152 -9.77 -13.53 -1.92
C PRO A 152 -10.02 -12.40 -0.91
N LEU A 153 -11.26 -11.90 -0.87
CA LEU A 153 -11.66 -10.89 0.10
C LEU A 153 -11.56 -11.46 1.54
N PRO A 154 -11.10 -10.66 2.51
CA PRO A 154 -11.12 -11.06 3.91
C PRO A 154 -12.57 -11.27 4.39
N PRO A 155 -12.81 -12.22 5.30
CA PRO A 155 -14.14 -12.50 5.82
C PRO A 155 -14.71 -11.30 6.59
N PRO A 156 -16.04 -11.08 6.53
CA PRO A 156 -16.70 -10.04 7.30
C PRO A 156 -16.50 -10.28 8.80
N PHE A 157 -16.03 -9.24 9.48
CA PHE A 157 -15.87 -9.23 10.93
C PHE A 157 -17.26 -9.12 11.56
N PHE A 158 -17.85 -10.26 11.91
CA PHE A 158 -19.01 -10.28 12.79
C PHE A 158 -18.50 -9.95 14.19
N GLY A 159 -18.65 -8.68 14.58
CA GLY A 159 -18.45 -8.25 15.95
C GLY A 159 -19.53 -8.88 16.82
N ASP A 160 -19.20 -9.97 17.50
CA ASP A 160 -20.00 -10.46 18.61
C ASP A 160 -19.92 -9.43 19.74
N GLN A 161 -20.99 -8.67 19.87
CA GLN A 161 -21.36 -8.05 21.12
C GLN A 161 -21.92 -9.12 22.05
N ASN A 162 -21.33 -9.31 23.22
CA ASN A 162 -22.12 -9.60 24.41
C ASN A 162 -21.41 -9.13 25.70
N PRO A 163 -22.16 -8.70 26.73
CA PRO A 163 -21.66 -7.96 27.87
C PRO A 163 -21.24 -8.85 29.04
N ILE A 164 -20.27 -8.31 29.79
CA ILE A 164 -19.89 -8.53 31.20
C ILE A 164 -20.51 -9.75 31.91
N GLN A 165 -19.66 -10.66 32.40
CA GLN A 165 -19.79 -11.21 33.76
C GLN A 165 -18.45 -11.68 34.34
N SER A 166 -18.33 -11.44 35.63
CA SER A 166 -17.16 -11.59 36.51
C SER A 166 -16.99 -13.01 37.10
N VAL A 167 -15.80 -13.23 37.69
CA VAL A 167 -15.45 -14.12 38.84
C VAL A 167 -14.59 -15.39 38.56
N GLN A 168 -13.44 -15.42 39.27
CA GLN A 168 -12.59 -16.51 39.81
C GLN A 168 -11.70 -17.44 38.93
N ASN A 169 -10.40 -17.35 39.26
CA ASN A 169 -9.41 -18.40 39.60
C ASN A 169 -9.53 -19.80 38.96
N GLY A 170 -8.47 -20.19 38.24
CA GLY A 170 -8.11 -21.60 38.04
C GLY A 170 -7.12 -21.87 36.90
N LYS A 171 -5.84 -22.12 37.26
CA LYS A 171 -4.85 -23.02 36.64
C LYS A 171 -4.62 -22.99 35.10
N PRO A 172 -3.38 -22.72 34.61
CA PRO A 172 -3.06 -22.88 33.20
C PRO A 172 -2.92 -24.38 32.84
N PRO A 173 -3.45 -24.83 31.69
CA PRO A 173 -3.18 -26.17 31.18
C PRO A 173 -1.78 -26.25 30.55
N SER A 174 -1.11 -27.38 30.77
CA SER A 174 0.22 -27.72 30.26
C SER A 174 0.31 -27.68 28.73
N PRO A 175 1.50 -27.38 28.16
CA PRO A 175 1.72 -27.35 26.73
C PRO A 175 1.82 -28.78 26.14
N MET A 176 1.10 -29.03 25.04
CA MET A 176 1.32 -30.20 24.18
C MET A 176 2.64 -30.07 23.40
N PRO A 177 3.30 -31.18 23.06
CA PRO A 177 4.59 -31.16 22.39
C PRO A 177 4.41 -30.90 20.89
N VAL A 178 5.01 -29.83 20.37
CA VAL A 178 5.20 -29.66 18.94
C VAL A 178 6.53 -30.29 18.58
N GLU A 179 6.45 -31.52 18.09
CA GLU A 179 7.50 -32.17 17.34
C GLU A 179 7.64 -31.46 16.00
N THR A 180 8.68 -30.65 15.82
CA THR A 180 9.10 -30.22 14.48
C THR A 180 10.61 -30.02 14.45
N GLY A 181 11.30 -31.05 13.96
CA GLY A 181 12.54 -30.91 13.19
C GLY A 181 13.78 -30.43 13.96
N GLY A 182 14.48 -31.38 14.60
CA GLY A 182 15.75 -31.21 15.32
C GLY A 182 16.99 -30.74 14.52
N GLY A 183 16.84 -30.00 13.43
CA GLY A 183 17.97 -29.50 12.62
C GLY A 183 18.48 -28.11 13.03
N ARG A 184 17.59 -27.21 13.45
CA ARG A 184 17.95 -25.79 13.69
C ARG A 184 18.50 -25.51 15.09
N THR A 185 17.99 -26.20 16.12
CA THR A 185 18.40 -26.01 17.52
C THR A 185 19.78 -26.62 17.80
N ALA A 186 20.11 -27.75 17.16
CA ALA A 186 21.43 -28.38 17.26
C ALA A 186 22.55 -27.48 16.70
N LEU A 187 22.30 -26.82 15.56
CA LEU A 187 23.27 -25.93 14.92
C LEU A 187 23.60 -24.72 15.80
N LEU A 188 22.60 -24.17 16.51
CA LEU A 188 22.78 -23.02 17.38
C LEU A 188 23.42 -23.38 18.73
N SER A 189 23.18 -24.59 19.25
CA SER A 189 23.87 -25.11 20.45
C SER A 189 25.36 -25.34 20.20
N SER A 190 25.73 -25.85 19.01
CA SER A 190 27.12 -26.10 18.63
C SER A 190 28.00 -24.84 18.51
N ILE A 191 27.40 -23.64 18.46
CA ILE A 191 28.13 -22.37 18.25
C ILE A 191 28.49 -21.68 19.59
N GLN A 192 28.08 -22.23 20.74
CA GLN A 192 28.33 -21.62 22.05
C GLN A 192 29.78 -21.72 22.57
N VAL A 193 30.70 -22.42 21.90
CA VAL A 193 32.09 -22.62 22.38
C VAL A 193 33.12 -21.98 21.47
N PHE A 194 32.89 -20.72 21.06
CA PHE A 194 33.93 -19.94 20.38
C PHE A 194 34.87 -19.28 21.39
N ILE A 195 36.02 -19.91 21.67
CA ILE A 195 37.05 -19.36 22.56
C ILE A 195 37.98 -18.44 21.74
N LYS A 196 37.68 -17.14 21.76
CA LYS A 196 38.44 -16.08 21.06
C LYS A 196 39.92 -16.02 21.47
N GLY A 197 40.30 -16.58 22.63
CA GLY A 197 41.68 -16.64 23.12
C GLY A 197 42.55 -17.75 22.52
N ALA A 198 41.98 -18.69 21.75
CA ALA A 198 42.73 -19.78 21.10
C ALA A 198 43.33 -19.38 19.74
N LEU A 199 43.00 -18.20 19.20
CA LEU A 199 43.68 -17.65 18.03
C LEU A 199 45.06 -17.14 18.45
N LYS A 200 46.10 -17.96 18.21
CA LYS A 200 47.48 -17.47 18.25
C LYS A 200 47.64 -16.31 17.25
N LYS A 201 48.35 -15.28 17.69
CA LYS A 201 48.75 -14.11 16.89
C LYS A 201 49.52 -14.49 15.64
#